data_AF-A0A062V3R6-F1
#
_entry.id   AF-A0A062V3R6-F1
#
_cell.length_a   1.000
_cell.length_b   1.000
_cell.length_c   1.000
_cell.angle_alpha   90.00
_cell.angle_beta   90.00
_cell.angle_gamma   90.00
#
_symmetry.space_group_name_H-M   'P 1'
#
loop_
_entity.id
_entity.type
_entity.pdbx_description
1 polymer ?
#
loop_
_entity_poly.entity_id
_entity_poly.type
_entity_poly.pdbx_seq_one_letter_code
_entity_poly.pdbx_strand_id
1 'polypeptide(L)'
;MNYLLILLWAISMIPLLLLPYSIALFYQRSFKRRTYPSLFLISLVLYIVSSIQYLYSSFIVGNLFFALGGVLLGGASFRLHRVMTGRWK
;
A
#
# COMPACT_ATOMS: atom_id res chain seq x y z
N MET A 1 -6.92 -18.35 -16.87
CA MET A 1 -5.62 -17.63 -16.83
C MET A 1 -5.68 -16.39 -15.93
N ASN A 2 -6.69 -15.54 -16.10
CA ASN A 2 -6.80 -14.27 -15.36
C ASN A 2 -7.00 -14.41 -13.85
N TYR A 3 -7.73 -15.43 -13.39
CA TYR A 3 -7.91 -15.69 -11.95
C TYR A 3 -6.61 -16.07 -11.22
N LEU A 4 -5.71 -16.80 -11.90
CA LEU A 4 -4.41 -17.17 -11.35
C LEU A 4 -3.51 -15.94 -11.20
N LEU A 5 -3.55 -15.01 -12.16
CA LEU A 5 -2.85 -13.73 -12.07
C LEU A 5 -3.33 -12.91 -10.88
N ILE A 6 -4.64 -12.84 -10.65
CA ILE A 6 -5.22 -12.09 -9.52
C ILE A 6 -4.82 -12.71 -8.19
N LEU A 7 -4.85 -14.05 -8.09
CA LEU A 7 -4.41 -14.75 -6.88
C LEU A 7 -2.93 -14.48 -6.58
N LEU A 8 -2.04 -14.62 -7.56
CA LEU A 8 -0.62 -14.33 -7.40
C LEU A 8 -0.37 -12.85 -7.04
N TRP A 9 -1.11 -11.96 -7.70
CA TRP A 9 -1.02 -10.53 -7.47
C TRP A 9 -1.52 -10.16 -6.06
N ALA A 10 -2.62 -10.74 -5.59
CA ALA A 10 -3.11 -10.53 -4.22
C ALA A 10 -2.14 -11.10 -3.17
N ILE A 11 -1.65 -12.34 -3.37
CA ILE A 11 -0.70 -13.00 -2.45
C ILE A 11 0.60 -12.21 -2.34
N SER A 12 1.08 -11.59 -3.42
CA SER A 12 2.31 -10.78 -3.38
C SER A 12 2.11 -9.41 -2.73
N MET A 13 0.94 -8.77 -2.93
CA MET A 13 0.66 -7.44 -2.38
C MET A 13 0.38 -7.45 -0.87
N ILE A 14 -0.26 -8.50 -0.35
CA ILE A 14 -0.58 -8.65 1.08
C ILE A 14 0.65 -8.49 1.98
N PRO A 15 1.75 -9.27 1.84
CA PRO A 15 2.92 -9.13 2.69
C PRO A 15 3.65 -7.80 2.46
N LEU A 16 3.69 -7.33 1.21
CA LEU A 16 4.38 -6.11 0.81
C LEU A 16 3.76 -4.87 1.46
N LEU A 17 2.45 -4.91 1.77
CA LEU A 17 1.71 -3.80 2.39
C LEU A 17 1.48 -4.01 3.89
N LEU A 18 1.32 -5.25 4.36
CA LEU A 18 1.17 -5.55 5.79
C LEU A 18 2.45 -5.30 6.58
N LEU A 19 3.63 -5.57 6.00
CA LEU A 19 4.91 -5.29 6.65
C LEU A 19 5.07 -3.80 6.97
N PRO A 20 5.05 -2.87 6.00
CA PRO A 20 5.20 -1.45 6.29
C PRO A 20 4.03 -0.89 7.11
N TYR A 21 2.81 -1.43 6.96
CA TYR A 21 1.69 -1.12 7.85
C TYR A 21 2.01 -1.45 9.31
N SER A 22 2.49 -2.66 9.58
CA SER A 22 2.81 -3.13 10.93
C SER A 22 3.91 -2.29 11.56
N ILE A 23 4.93 -1.94 10.77
CA ILE A 23 6.02 -1.08 11.21
C ILE A 23 5.51 0.34 11.49
N ALA A 24 4.70 0.92 10.60
CA ALA A 24 4.10 2.24 10.81
C ALA A 24 3.22 2.28 12.07
N LEU A 25 2.43 1.22 12.32
CA LEU A 25 1.60 1.07 13.51
C LEU A 25 2.45 0.97 14.78
N PHE A 26 3.52 0.17 14.75
CA PHE A 26 4.48 0.06 15.85
C PHE A 26 5.09 1.43 16.17
N TYR A 27 5.57 2.16 15.17
CA TYR A 27 6.16 3.47 15.40
C TYR A 27 5.15 4.50 15.93
N GLN A 28 3.89 4.43 15.49
CA GLN A 28 2.84 5.30 16.01
C GLN A 28 2.52 5.00 17.48
N ARG A 29 2.41 3.72 17.85
CA ARG A 29 2.06 3.32 19.22
C ARG A 29 3.23 3.51 20.19
N SER A 30 4.43 3.08 19.81
CA SER A 30 5.60 3.09 20.69
C SER A 30 6.20 4.49 20.85
N PHE A 31 6.25 5.29 19.78
CA PHE A 31 6.92 6.60 19.79
C PHE A 31 5.96 7.79 19.68
N LYS A 32 4.64 7.56 19.66
CA LYS A 32 3.59 8.59 19.51
C LYS A 32 3.81 9.50 18.28
N ARG A 33 4.50 9.00 17.25
CA ARG A 33 4.78 9.75 16.01
C ARG A 33 3.67 9.53 14.98
N ARG A 34 3.32 10.57 14.22
CA ARG A 34 2.29 10.50 13.18
C ARG A 34 2.85 9.85 11.90
N THR A 35 2.73 8.52 11.79
CA THR A 35 3.15 7.70 10.63
C THR A 35 2.03 7.38 9.63
N TYR A 36 0.76 7.61 10.00
CA TYR A 36 -0.42 7.39 9.13
C TYR A 36 -0.49 5.97 8.52
N PRO A 37 -0.53 4.91 9.35
CA PRO A 37 -0.55 3.52 8.90
C PRO A 37 -1.74 3.22 7.99
N SER A 38 -2.86 3.91 8.15
CA SER A 38 -4.05 3.78 7.29
C SER A 38 -3.76 4.04 5.80
N LEU A 39 -2.73 4.83 5.45
CA LEU A 39 -2.36 5.06 4.05
C LEU A 39 -1.89 3.78 3.35
N PHE A 40 -1.25 2.86 4.07
CA PHE A 40 -0.87 1.54 3.53
C PHE A 40 -2.11 0.68 3.26
N LEU A 41 -3.13 0.73 4.12
CA LEU A 41 -4.40 0.05 3.90
C LEU A 41 -5.18 0.64 2.72
N ILE A 42 -5.21 1.97 2.58
CA ILE A 42 -5.84 2.63 1.44
C ILE A 42 -5.14 2.22 0.13
N SER A 43 -3.80 2.19 0.14
CA SER A 43 -3.02 1.72 -1.01
C SER A 43 -3.36 0.27 -1.37
N LEU A 44 -3.48 -0.62 -0.38
CA LEU A 44 -3.93 -2.00 -0.58
C LEU A 44 -5.30 -2.08 -1.26
N VAL A 45 -6.28 -1.31 -0.80
CA VAL A 45 -7.62 -1.30 -1.40
C VAL A 45 -7.56 -0.83 -2.86
N LEU A 46 -6.83 0.26 -3.15
CA LEU A 46 -6.67 0.77 -4.52
C LEU A 46 -6.03 -0.26 -5.43
N TYR A 47 -5.02 -0.96 -4.93
CA TYR A 47 -4.37 -2.03 -5.67
C TYR A 47 -5.34 -3.19 -5.91
N ILE A 48 -6.12 -3.64 -4.91
CA ILE A 48 -7.14 -4.69 -5.09
C ILE A 48 -8.14 -4.29 -6.18
N VAL A 49 -8.61 -3.04 -6.17
CA VAL A 49 -9.51 -2.50 -7.20
C VAL A 49 -8.82 -2.51 -8.57
N SER A 50 -7.53 -2.16 -8.66
CA SER A 50 -6.79 -2.23 -9.93
C SER A 50 -6.69 -3.64 -10.49
N SER A 51 -6.65 -4.67 -9.63
CA SER A 51 -6.58 -6.07 -10.05
C SER A 51 -7.84 -6.56 -10.79
N ILE A 52 -8.98 -5.86 -10.64
CA ILE A 52 -10.22 -6.15 -11.37
C ILE A 52 -10.02 -6.01 -12.89
N GLN A 53 -9.06 -5.17 -13.31
CA GLN A 53 -8.70 -5.02 -14.73
C GLN A 53 -8.21 -6.35 -15.34
N TYR A 54 -7.64 -7.25 -14.54
CA TYR A 54 -7.28 -8.59 -15.01
C TYR A 54 -8.52 -9.44 -15.32
N LEU A 55 -9.67 -9.22 -14.68
CA LEU A 55 -10.94 -9.91 -15.00
C LEU A 55 -11.63 -9.26 -16.19
N TYR A 56 -11.70 -7.93 -16.19
CA TYR A 56 -12.45 -7.14 -17.16
C TYR A 56 -11.52 -6.15 -17.86
N SER A 57 -11.10 -6.49 -19.08
CA SER A 57 -10.23 -5.63 -19.90
C SER A 57 -10.87 -4.26 -20.21
N SER A 58 -12.20 -4.15 -20.17
CA SER A 58 -12.96 -2.91 -20.32
C SER A 58 -12.83 -1.95 -19.11
N PHE A 59 -12.25 -2.39 -17.99
CA PHE A 59 -12.02 -1.56 -16.81
C PHE A 59 -10.78 -0.67 -16.95
N ILE A 60 -10.88 0.35 -17.81
CA ILE A 60 -9.79 1.30 -18.14
C ILE A 60 -9.30 2.07 -16.90
N VAL A 61 -10.16 2.24 -15.90
CA VAL A 61 -9.85 2.98 -14.66
C VAL A 61 -8.87 2.21 -13.75
N GLY A 62 -8.63 0.92 -13.99
CA GLY A 62 -7.70 0.10 -13.20
C GLY A 62 -6.28 0.70 -13.12
N ASN A 63 -5.77 1.22 -14.24
CA ASN A 63 -4.47 1.90 -14.29
C ASN A 63 -4.43 3.17 -13.41
N LEU A 64 -5.53 3.91 -13.30
CA LEU A 64 -5.62 5.09 -12.45
C LEU A 64 -5.56 4.70 -10.97
N PHE A 65 -6.31 3.66 -10.58
CA PHE A 65 -6.26 3.14 -9.21
C PHE A 65 -4.88 2.60 -8.85
N PHE A 66 -4.21 1.93 -9.79
CA PHE A 66 -2.82 1.49 -9.62
C PHE A 66 -1.86 2.66 -9.38
N ALA A 67 -1.94 3.71 -10.20
CA ALA A 67 -1.10 4.89 -10.08
C ALA A 67 -1.33 5.63 -8.74
N LEU A 68 -2.60 5.83 -8.35
CA LEU A 68 -2.96 6.45 -7.07
C LEU A 68 -2.48 5.62 -5.87
N GLY A 69 -2.64 4.29 -5.94
CA GLY A 69 -2.11 3.37 -4.93
C GLY A 69 -0.60 3.48 -4.79
N GLY A 70 0.13 3.58 -5.91
CA GLY A 70 1.58 3.78 -5.94
C GLY A 70 2.03 5.10 -5.33
N VAL A 71 1.35 6.21 -5.66
CA VAL A 71 1.67 7.53 -5.10
C VAL A 71 1.44 7.55 -3.58
N LEU A 72 0.33 6.98 -3.11
CA LEU A 72 0.04 6.88 -1.68
C LEU A 72 1.04 5.98 -0.95
N LEU A 73 1.39 4.83 -1.53
CA LEU A 73 2.37 3.92 -0.96
C LEU A 73 3.75 4.58 -0.88
N GLY A 74 4.19 5.26 -1.95
CA GLY A 74 5.45 5.98 -1.99
C GLY A 74 5.50 7.11 -0.96
N GLY A 75 4.44 7.92 -0.88
CA GLY A 75 4.34 9.00 0.12
C GLY A 75 4.32 8.48 1.56
N ALA A 76 3.55 7.43 1.83
CA ALA A 76 3.49 6.78 3.14
C ALA A 76 4.86 6.19 3.53
N SER A 77 5.54 5.56 2.57
CA SER A 77 6.88 4.99 2.75
C SER A 77 7.93 6.06 3.01
N PHE A 78 7.91 7.17 2.28
CA PHE A 78 8.82 8.30 2.50
C PHE A 78 8.60 8.92 3.88
N ARG A 79 7.33 9.07 4.29
CA ARG A 79 7.00 9.57 5.63
C ARG A 79 7.45 8.61 6.73
N LEU A 80 7.20 7.32 6.55
CA LEU A 80 7.64 6.28 7.47
C LEU A 80 9.18 6.28 7.60
N HIS A 81 9.89 6.35 6.48
CA HIS A 81 11.33 6.49 6.44
C HIS A 81 11.80 7.71 7.23
N ARG A 82 11.20 8.89 7.00
CA ARG A 82 11.53 10.12 7.75
C ARG A 82 11.23 9.98 9.25
N VAL A 83 10.19 9.23 9.64
CA VAL A 83 9.89 8.97 11.05
C VAL A 83 10.92 8.02 11.68
N MET A 84 11.46 7.07 10.93
CA MET A 84 12.50 6.15 11.39
C MET A 84 13.87 6.82 11.47
N THR A 85 14.25 7.59 10.45
CA THR A 85 15.58 8.22 10.33
C THR A 85 15.66 9.59 10.98
N GLY A 86 14.51 10.21 11.28
CA GLY A 86 14.39 11.43 12.06
C GLY A 86 14.86 11.21 13.49
N ARG A 87 16.17 11.35 13.70
CA ARG A 87 16.80 11.46 15.01
C ARG A 87 16.13 12.59 15.80
N TRP A 88 15.91 12.32 17.08
CA TRP A 88 15.63 13.32 18.10
C TRP A 88 16.53 14.55 17.88
N LYS A 89 15.94 15.71 17.64
CA LYS A 89 16.53 16.98 18.06
C LYS A 89 15.81 17.39 19.32
#